data_AF-A0A2T4CBB2-F1
#
_entry.id   AF-A0A2T4CBB2-F1
#
_cell.length_a   1.000
_cell.length_b   1.000
_cell.length_c   1.000
_cell.angle_alpha   90.00
_cell.angle_beta   90.00
_cell.angle_gamma   90.00
#
_symmetry.space_group_name_H-M   'P 1'
#
loop_
_entity.id
_entity.type
_entity.pdbx_description
1 polymer ?
#
loop_
_entity_poly.entity_id
_entity_poly.type
_entity_poly.pdbx_seq_one_letter_code
_entity_poly.pdbx_strand_id
1 'polypeptide(L)'
;MLDFFHKAPNEDCWYKFLEPILPYIRNIIPASVACDLLDIFLTDPGSSLFRVASPYILTRVFRKKSIVHPTNPRYTTPALLATILWCVAQTADVMMLHVPGSRAKVVNDLYDLATSLISERDPDRWRRIHGGLRAENEAPHPRLPNAPTVPKTTVNNEPAGEIDDVLTFILLSIAVSGSDFKSDCYKWWSKATRLAFSLGLNREDEQCAGPVTPCANPLCSCRKEQDGSLYNLELREERRRVFWLLYALDRHLALSFNSALTIPDSYCEVYSPLPEAIWENLDTIPPSEIPARRIGPPTTASGSAFFEYFLPLMAILGDIIEVHHRRRHPRLGGLDDSHSVAVIQGLLSTYEMSLAALSPDGDDNGTMPLPIHTPKGIASGMPSRPSISHPHPSAAPYNAGDPSKMRLAKAYSTHILHVLHVLLHGKWDAISMLDDGDDWITSKRFNECASHAISASQSVSTILTIDPELTFMSYLFGIYLLQGSFILLLFADRMPQLGPNESVAQACENIIRAHEVCVVTLSTEFQKNFRTVLRSTLYSVQGAGTTNWDEHRSRRRALSLYRWTKGAKGLAL
;
A
#
# COMPACT_ATOMS: atom_id res chain seq x y z
N MET A 1 46.58 15.86 -9.73
CA MET A 1 46.15 14.83 -10.70
C MET A 1 47.06 13.64 -10.46
N LEU A 2 46.48 12.48 -10.10
CA LEU A 2 47.11 11.25 -9.55
C LEU A 2 47.13 11.20 -8.01
N ASP A 3 46.22 10.36 -7.47
CA ASP A 3 46.20 9.67 -6.15
C ASP A 3 44.79 9.39 -5.58
N PHE A 4 43.74 9.40 -6.42
CA PHE A 4 42.37 9.02 -6.01
C PHE A 4 41.95 7.58 -6.37
N PHE A 5 42.87 6.70 -6.79
CA PHE A 5 42.51 5.40 -7.39
C PHE A 5 42.99 4.13 -6.67
N HIS A 6 43.35 4.18 -5.39
CA HIS A 6 43.82 2.97 -4.68
C HIS A 6 43.16 2.68 -3.31
N LYS A 7 41.92 3.13 -3.07
CA LYS A 7 41.11 2.53 -2.00
C LYS A 7 40.29 1.37 -2.55
N ALA A 8 40.28 0.24 -1.85
CA ALA A 8 39.36 -0.85 -2.19
C ALA A 8 37.91 -0.34 -2.09
N PRO A 9 36.99 -0.74 -2.98
CA PRO A 9 35.62 -0.23 -3.04
C PRO A 9 34.80 -0.43 -1.75
N ASN A 10 35.31 -1.21 -0.79
CA ASN A 10 34.63 -1.64 0.42
C ASN A 10 35.12 -0.96 1.72
N GLU A 11 36.17 -0.12 1.68
CA GLU A 11 36.82 0.36 2.93
C GLU A 11 35.94 1.27 3.81
N ASP A 12 34.92 1.91 3.24
CA ASP A 12 34.01 2.83 3.96
C ASP A 12 32.57 2.28 4.09
N CYS A 13 32.31 1.01 3.72
CA CYS A 13 30.97 0.38 3.80
C CYS A 13 30.90 -0.64 4.93
N TRP A 14 30.06 -0.40 5.94
CA TRP A 14 29.88 -1.33 7.07
C TRP A 14 28.72 -2.32 6.88
N TYR A 15 27.90 -2.18 5.84
CA TYR A 15 26.79 -3.07 5.54
C TYR A 15 27.13 -4.05 4.43
N LYS A 16 27.37 -5.33 4.78
CA LYS A 16 27.58 -6.41 3.80
C LYS A 16 26.40 -6.57 2.84
N PHE A 17 25.20 -6.19 3.26
CA PHE A 17 23.99 -6.15 2.42
C PHE A 17 24.16 -5.31 1.14
N LEU A 18 25.02 -4.28 1.16
CA LEU A 18 25.26 -3.40 0.01
C LEU A 18 26.37 -3.92 -0.91
N GLU A 19 27.16 -4.93 -0.52
CA GLU A 19 28.28 -5.45 -1.32
C GLU A 19 27.92 -5.72 -2.79
N PRO A 20 26.75 -6.33 -3.12
CA PRO A 20 26.41 -6.61 -4.52
C PRO A 20 26.25 -5.37 -5.39
N ILE A 21 25.94 -4.20 -4.82
CA ILE A 21 25.68 -2.96 -5.58
C ILE A 21 26.89 -2.02 -5.64
N LEU A 22 27.85 -2.11 -4.70
CA LEU A 22 29.01 -1.22 -4.61
C LEU A 22 29.77 -1.02 -5.94
N PRO A 23 30.03 -2.08 -6.76
CA PRO A 23 30.75 -1.91 -8.02
C PRO A 23 30.06 -0.98 -9.03
N TYR A 24 28.72 -0.89 -8.96
CA TYR A 24 27.90 -0.15 -9.89
C TYR A 24 27.68 1.31 -9.46
N ILE A 25 27.63 1.58 -8.16
CA ILE A 25 27.28 2.91 -7.63
C ILE A 25 28.49 3.82 -7.38
N ARG A 26 29.73 3.31 -7.45
CA ARG A 26 30.96 4.06 -7.13
C ARG A 26 31.12 5.40 -7.88
N ASN A 27 30.54 5.51 -9.07
CA ASN A 27 30.58 6.72 -9.91
C ASN A 27 29.37 7.65 -9.69
N ILE A 28 28.40 7.22 -8.87
CA ILE A 28 27.14 7.93 -8.58
C ILE A 28 27.20 8.49 -7.16
N ILE A 29 27.45 7.63 -6.17
CA ILE A 29 27.57 7.99 -4.75
C ILE A 29 28.69 7.19 -4.06
N PRO A 30 29.35 7.76 -3.03
CA PRO A 30 30.25 7.03 -2.16
C PRO A 30 29.56 5.92 -1.37
N ALA A 31 30.31 4.91 -0.96
CA ALA A 31 29.77 3.79 -0.17
C ALA A 31 29.24 4.23 1.21
N SER A 32 29.80 5.27 1.81
CA SER A 32 29.30 5.86 3.05
C SER A 32 27.90 6.45 2.88
N VAL A 33 27.65 7.18 1.79
CA VAL A 33 26.32 7.72 1.45
C VAL A 33 25.33 6.58 1.20
N ALA A 34 25.76 5.49 0.57
CA ALA A 34 24.90 4.31 0.42
C ALA A 34 24.52 3.67 1.77
N CYS A 35 25.42 3.70 2.76
CA CYS A 35 25.10 3.26 4.13
C CYS A 35 24.09 4.21 4.80
N ASP A 36 24.25 5.53 4.66
CA ASP A 36 23.30 6.52 5.18
C ASP A 36 21.89 6.32 4.58
N LEU A 37 21.81 6.04 3.28
CA LEU A 37 20.53 5.73 2.61
C LEU A 37 19.94 4.39 3.12
N LEU A 38 20.76 3.39 3.42
CA LEU A 38 20.27 2.14 4.01
C LEU A 38 19.74 2.36 5.44
N ASP A 39 20.36 3.23 6.23
CA ASP A 39 19.86 3.58 7.57
C ASP A 39 18.46 4.22 7.50
N ILE A 40 18.23 5.08 6.50
CA ILE A 40 16.90 5.66 6.23
C ILE A 40 15.91 4.57 5.79
N PHE A 41 16.31 3.62 4.94
CA PHE A 41 15.48 2.46 4.56
C PHE A 41 15.08 1.60 5.78
N LEU A 42 15.97 1.47 6.76
CA LEU A 42 15.77 0.68 7.98
C LEU A 42 15.02 1.42 9.10
N THR A 43 14.64 2.68 8.86
CA THR A 43 13.89 3.52 9.80
C THR A 43 12.39 3.24 9.66
N ASP A 44 11.72 2.97 10.78
CA ASP A 44 10.27 2.75 10.76
C ASP A 44 9.53 4.11 10.73
N PRO A 45 8.43 4.24 9.97
CA PRO A 45 7.59 5.43 9.99
C PRO A 45 7.11 5.78 11.41
N GLY A 46 7.06 7.08 11.71
CA GLY A 46 6.62 7.61 13.00
C GLY A 46 7.59 7.40 14.18
N SER A 47 8.80 6.87 13.95
CA SER A 47 9.77 6.61 15.03
C SER A 47 10.61 7.83 15.44
N SER A 48 10.76 8.84 14.58
CA SER A 48 11.55 10.06 14.84
C SER A 48 11.10 11.21 13.93
N LEU A 49 11.18 12.44 14.45
CA LEU A 49 10.99 13.67 13.67
C LEU A 49 12.24 14.07 12.87
N PHE A 50 13.42 13.65 13.30
CA PHE A 50 14.70 14.01 12.65
C PHE A 50 15.20 12.95 11.66
N ARG A 51 14.68 11.72 11.76
CA ARG A 51 14.99 10.63 10.83
C ARG A 51 13.68 10.12 10.28
N VAL A 52 13.27 10.69 9.16
CA VAL A 52 12.01 10.35 8.50
C VAL A 52 12.25 9.16 7.56
N ALA A 53 11.38 8.14 7.66
CA ALA A 53 11.39 7.02 6.74
C ALA A 53 11.08 7.49 5.31
N SER A 54 11.64 6.81 4.30
CA SER A 54 11.31 7.16 2.92
C SER A 54 9.82 6.91 2.65
N PRO A 55 9.08 7.89 2.09
CA PRO A 55 7.66 7.75 1.82
C PRO A 55 7.36 6.74 0.70
N TYR A 56 8.37 6.39 -0.09
CA TYR A 56 8.27 5.38 -1.15
C TYR A 56 8.52 3.95 -0.66
N ILE A 57 8.89 3.79 0.61
CA ILE A 57 9.05 2.49 1.28
C ILE A 57 7.90 2.32 2.26
N LEU A 58 6.76 1.80 1.77
CA LEU A 58 5.52 1.70 2.55
C LEU A 58 5.63 0.75 3.74
N THR A 59 6.38 -0.34 3.55
CA THR A 59 6.67 -1.32 4.59
C THR A 59 7.90 -2.13 4.19
N ARG A 60 8.62 -2.63 5.19
CA ARG A 60 9.76 -3.51 4.96
C ARG A 60 9.26 -4.93 4.77
N VAL A 61 9.49 -5.46 3.58
CA VAL A 61 9.21 -6.87 3.26
C VAL A 61 10.19 -7.78 4.00
N PHE A 62 11.47 -7.43 3.99
CA PHE A 62 12.54 -8.22 4.57
C PHE A 62 12.74 -7.91 6.05
N ARG A 63 13.07 -8.95 6.81
CA ARG A 63 13.35 -8.84 8.24
C ARG A 63 14.60 -8.01 8.48
N LYS A 64 14.53 -7.06 9.43
CA LYS A 64 15.64 -6.15 9.71
C LYS A 64 16.91 -6.89 10.12
N LYS A 65 16.77 -7.88 11.01
CA LYS A 65 17.90 -8.72 11.48
C LYS A 65 18.63 -9.42 10.35
N SER A 66 17.93 -9.82 9.29
CA SER A 66 18.52 -10.50 8.14
C SER A 66 19.27 -9.55 7.23
N ILE A 67 18.81 -8.31 7.07
CA ILE A 67 19.52 -7.25 6.33
C ILE A 67 20.84 -6.90 7.03
N VAL A 68 20.80 -6.69 8.36
CA VAL A 68 21.97 -6.23 9.13
C VAL A 68 22.87 -7.38 9.64
N HIS A 69 22.63 -8.61 9.21
CA HIS A 69 23.37 -9.76 9.71
C HIS A 69 24.87 -9.66 9.35
N PRO A 70 25.79 -9.76 10.33
CA PRO A 70 27.20 -9.35 10.15
C PRO A 70 28.02 -10.30 9.28
N THR A 71 27.60 -11.57 9.14
CA THR A 71 28.37 -12.60 8.43
C THR A 71 27.64 -13.16 7.22
N ASN A 72 26.31 -13.17 7.25
CA ASN A 72 25.45 -13.78 6.25
C ASN A 72 24.20 -12.91 6.06
N PRO A 73 24.32 -11.70 5.48
CA PRO A 73 23.16 -10.86 5.21
C PRO A 73 22.25 -11.54 4.18
N ARG A 74 20.98 -11.16 4.21
CA ARG A 74 19.99 -11.59 3.21
C ARG A 74 20.48 -11.24 1.81
N TYR A 75 20.66 -12.26 0.97
CA TYR A 75 21.05 -12.06 -0.43
C TYR A 75 20.07 -11.13 -1.12
N THR A 76 20.58 -10.10 -1.80
CA THR A 76 19.74 -9.15 -2.53
C THR A 76 20.36 -8.80 -3.88
N THR A 77 19.54 -8.79 -4.92
CA THR A 77 19.98 -8.48 -6.27
C THR A 77 20.46 -7.02 -6.38
N PRO A 78 21.46 -6.72 -7.23
CA PRO A 78 21.87 -5.35 -7.49
C PRO A 78 20.72 -4.46 -7.99
N ALA A 79 19.79 -5.02 -8.80
CA ALA A 79 18.61 -4.30 -9.27
C ALA A 79 17.77 -3.77 -8.12
N LEU A 80 17.42 -4.64 -7.16
CA LEU A 80 16.63 -4.24 -6.00
C LEU A 80 17.38 -3.25 -5.11
N LEU A 81 18.67 -3.45 -4.86
CA LEU A 81 19.49 -2.52 -4.07
C LEU A 81 19.55 -1.13 -4.72
N ALA A 82 19.78 -1.06 -6.04
CA ALA A 82 19.75 0.20 -6.78
C ALA A 82 18.39 0.90 -6.66
N THR A 83 17.29 0.16 -6.77
CA THR A 83 15.93 0.70 -6.62
C THR A 83 15.65 1.17 -5.19
N ILE A 84 16.08 0.45 -4.16
CA ILE A 84 15.96 0.88 -2.76
C ILE A 84 16.71 2.20 -2.56
N LEU A 85 17.98 2.28 -2.98
CA LEU A 85 18.79 3.48 -2.86
C LEU A 85 18.16 4.66 -3.63
N TRP A 86 17.64 4.40 -4.83
CA TRP A 86 16.92 5.40 -5.62
C TRP A 86 15.66 5.92 -4.93
N CYS A 87 14.79 5.03 -4.43
CA CYS A 87 13.58 5.40 -3.70
C CYS A 87 13.90 6.26 -2.46
N VAL A 88 14.93 5.90 -1.71
CA VAL A 88 15.34 6.65 -0.52
C VAL A 88 15.96 8.01 -0.90
N ALA A 89 16.84 8.05 -1.89
CA ALA A 89 17.54 9.26 -2.33
C ALA A 89 16.59 10.39 -2.80
N GLN A 90 15.36 10.06 -3.20
CA GLN A 90 14.36 11.07 -3.60
C GLN A 90 14.03 12.07 -2.49
N THR A 91 14.04 11.64 -1.22
CA THR A 91 13.61 12.47 -0.08
C THR A 91 14.60 12.46 1.08
N ALA A 92 15.67 11.65 0.99
CA ALA A 92 16.67 11.53 2.03
C ALA A 92 17.30 12.86 2.45
N ASP A 93 17.35 13.09 3.75
CA ASP A 93 18.06 14.20 4.40
C ASP A 93 19.53 13.82 4.63
N VAL A 94 20.32 13.88 3.55
CA VAL A 94 21.75 13.55 3.53
C VAL A 94 22.51 14.74 2.95
N MET A 95 23.56 15.18 3.64
CA MET A 95 24.31 16.42 3.33
C MET A 95 24.74 16.52 1.86
N MET A 96 25.20 15.42 1.24
CA MET A 96 25.59 15.39 -0.18
C MET A 96 24.42 15.78 -1.12
N LEU A 97 23.19 15.41 -0.77
CA LEU A 97 21.99 15.65 -1.57
C LEU A 97 21.44 17.07 -1.40
N HIS A 98 21.93 17.85 -0.43
CA HIS A 98 21.54 19.25 -0.22
C HIS A 98 22.21 20.22 -1.19
N VAL A 99 23.34 19.84 -1.78
CA VAL A 99 24.01 20.66 -2.79
C VAL A 99 23.05 20.84 -3.98
N PRO A 100 22.77 22.09 -4.41
CA PRO A 100 21.80 22.35 -5.48
C PRO A 100 22.09 21.52 -6.73
N GLY A 101 21.07 20.84 -7.25
CA GLY A 101 21.17 19.96 -8.42
C GLY A 101 21.71 18.55 -8.15
N SER A 102 22.43 18.32 -7.05
CA SER A 102 23.01 17.01 -6.73
C SER A 102 21.96 15.92 -6.55
N ARG A 103 20.86 16.21 -5.83
CA ARG A 103 19.76 15.25 -5.68
C ARG A 103 19.19 14.81 -7.01
N ALA A 104 18.87 15.75 -7.90
CA ALA A 104 18.31 15.44 -9.21
C ALA A 104 19.27 14.56 -10.03
N LYS A 105 20.57 14.90 -10.03
CA LYS A 105 21.58 14.10 -10.70
C LYS A 105 21.67 12.67 -10.13
N VAL A 106 21.85 12.54 -8.81
CA VAL A 106 21.98 11.23 -8.15
C VAL A 106 20.74 10.37 -8.34
N VAL A 107 19.54 10.96 -8.20
CA VAL A 107 18.27 10.24 -8.39
C VAL A 107 18.13 9.77 -9.84
N ASN A 108 18.50 10.58 -10.84
CA ASN A 108 18.47 10.17 -12.24
C ASN A 108 19.48 9.05 -12.53
N ASP A 109 20.74 9.22 -12.08
CA ASP A 109 21.78 8.21 -12.29
C ASP A 109 21.45 6.87 -11.61
N LEU A 110 20.87 6.89 -10.40
CA LEU A 110 20.39 5.69 -9.70
C LEU A 110 19.16 5.07 -10.38
N TYR A 111 18.26 5.88 -10.95
CA TYR A 111 17.12 5.38 -11.72
C TYR A 111 17.57 4.69 -13.01
N ASP A 112 18.50 5.28 -13.75
CA ASP A 112 19.07 4.70 -14.97
C ASP A 112 19.81 3.39 -14.64
N LEU A 113 20.55 3.36 -13.53
CA LEU A 113 21.19 2.14 -13.06
C LEU A 113 20.17 1.05 -12.69
N ALA A 114 19.17 1.39 -11.88
CA ALA A 114 18.13 0.46 -11.44
C ALA A 114 17.36 -0.12 -12.63
N THR A 115 16.93 0.74 -13.57
CA THR A 115 16.20 0.32 -14.76
C THR A 115 17.04 -0.51 -15.71
N SER A 116 18.34 -0.23 -15.85
CA SER A 116 19.29 -1.05 -16.61
C SER A 116 19.43 -2.46 -16.02
N LEU A 117 19.70 -2.55 -14.71
CA LEU A 117 19.91 -3.81 -13.99
C LEU A 117 18.67 -4.70 -14.00
N ILE A 118 17.47 -4.14 -13.77
CA ILE A 118 16.23 -4.94 -13.84
C ILE A 118 15.90 -5.36 -15.27
N SER A 119 16.28 -4.56 -16.27
CA SER A 119 16.05 -4.86 -17.69
C SER A 119 16.75 -6.15 -18.12
N GLU A 120 17.95 -6.44 -17.61
CA GLU A 120 18.67 -7.68 -17.92
C GLU A 120 18.01 -8.93 -17.30
N ARG A 121 17.23 -8.72 -16.25
CA ARG A 121 16.55 -9.77 -15.46
C ARG A 121 15.08 -9.95 -15.85
N ASP A 122 14.57 -9.07 -16.70
CA ASP A 122 13.16 -8.99 -17.07
C ASP A 122 12.71 -10.20 -17.91
N PRO A 123 11.80 -11.05 -17.39
CA PRO A 123 11.32 -12.22 -18.09
C PRO A 123 10.60 -11.92 -19.40
N ASP A 124 9.98 -10.72 -19.53
CA ASP A 124 9.27 -10.33 -20.76
C ASP A 124 10.20 -10.17 -21.96
N ARG A 125 11.51 -10.01 -21.75
CA ARG A 125 12.47 -9.91 -22.86
C ARG A 125 12.69 -11.22 -23.57
N TRP A 126 12.16 -12.32 -23.04
CA TRP A 126 12.40 -13.66 -23.52
C TRP A 126 11.11 -14.27 -24.04
N ARG A 127 11.16 -14.77 -25.27
CA ARG A 127 10.07 -15.54 -25.87
C ARG A 127 10.46 -17.00 -26.03
N ARG A 128 9.46 -17.87 -25.96
CA ARG A 128 9.61 -19.29 -26.28
C ARG A 128 9.58 -19.48 -27.79
N ILE A 129 10.52 -20.28 -28.29
CA ILE A 129 10.57 -20.74 -29.67
C ILE A 129 10.76 -22.25 -29.69
N HIS A 130 10.51 -22.88 -30.84
CA HIS A 130 10.89 -24.28 -31.05
C HIS A 130 12.42 -24.40 -30.86
N GLY A 131 12.84 -25.16 -29.85
CA GLY A 131 14.26 -25.33 -29.50
C GLY A 131 14.77 -24.50 -28.33
N GLY A 132 13.94 -23.68 -27.65
CA GLY A 132 14.33 -23.03 -26.39
C GLY A 132 13.80 -21.60 -26.21
N LEU A 133 14.51 -20.81 -25.39
CA LEU A 133 14.23 -19.38 -25.16
C LEU A 133 15.09 -18.50 -26.08
N ARG A 134 14.52 -17.39 -26.55
CA ARG A 134 15.22 -16.39 -27.37
C ARG A 134 14.83 -14.99 -26.91
N ALA A 135 15.80 -14.07 -26.85
CA ALA A 135 15.55 -12.67 -26.57
C ALA A 135 14.75 -11.99 -27.70
N GLU A 136 13.81 -11.11 -27.38
CA GLU A 136 12.93 -10.45 -28.37
C GLU A 136 13.68 -9.57 -29.39
N ASN A 137 14.78 -8.91 -28.97
CA ASN A 137 15.49 -7.90 -29.76
C ASN A 137 16.82 -8.38 -30.37
N GLU A 138 17.15 -9.67 -30.31
CA GLU A 138 18.32 -10.19 -31.03
C GLU A 138 18.00 -10.41 -32.51
N ALA A 139 18.55 -9.55 -33.38
CA ALA A 139 18.71 -9.88 -34.79
C ALA A 139 19.67 -11.07 -34.91
N PRO A 140 19.32 -12.15 -35.64
CA PRO A 140 20.23 -13.29 -35.80
C PRO A 140 21.45 -12.85 -36.63
N HIS A 141 22.57 -12.57 -35.97
CA HIS A 141 23.84 -12.37 -36.66
C HIS A 141 24.53 -13.73 -36.90
N PRO A 142 24.82 -14.14 -38.15
CA PRO A 142 25.31 -15.48 -38.47
C PRO A 142 26.73 -15.83 -37.96
N ARG A 143 27.44 -14.93 -37.26
CA ARG A 143 28.90 -15.09 -37.00
C ARG A 143 29.41 -14.63 -35.62
N LEU A 144 28.55 -14.41 -34.64
CA LEU A 144 29.00 -14.04 -33.28
C LEU A 144 28.39 -15.00 -32.24
N PRO A 145 29.22 -15.73 -31.46
CA PRO A 145 28.75 -16.37 -30.25
C PRO A 145 28.64 -15.31 -29.16
N ASN A 146 27.50 -14.63 -29.09
CA ASN A 146 27.08 -14.02 -27.84
C ASN A 146 26.11 -15.02 -27.22
N ALA A 147 26.50 -15.65 -26.12
CA ALA A 147 25.53 -16.29 -25.25
C ALA A 147 24.98 -15.17 -24.36
N PRO A 148 23.80 -14.58 -24.62
CA PRO A 148 23.10 -13.88 -23.56
C PRO A 148 22.92 -14.91 -22.43
N THR A 149 23.16 -14.50 -21.19
CA THR A 149 22.83 -15.31 -20.02
C THR A 149 21.37 -15.73 -20.13
N VAL A 150 21.13 -17.00 -20.45
CA VAL A 150 19.79 -17.57 -20.57
C VAL A 150 19.11 -17.39 -19.21
N PRO A 151 17.86 -16.89 -19.16
CA PRO A 151 17.21 -16.62 -17.90
C PRO A 151 17.00 -17.96 -17.18
N LYS A 152 16.94 -17.91 -15.84
CA LYS A 152 16.40 -19.04 -15.08
C LYS A 152 15.01 -19.37 -15.61
N THR A 153 14.55 -20.61 -15.42
CA THR A 153 13.21 -20.99 -15.84
C THR A 153 12.38 -21.59 -14.70
N THR A 154 11.07 -21.40 -14.76
CA THR A 154 10.12 -22.05 -13.85
C THR A 154 10.04 -23.54 -14.17
N VAL A 155 9.34 -24.31 -13.32
CA VAL A 155 9.04 -25.73 -13.58
C VAL A 155 8.31 -25.95 -14.91
N ASN A 156 7.58 -24.93 -15.39
CA ASN A 156 6.90 -24.96 -16.68
C ASN A 156 7.81 -24.51 -17.84
N ASN A 157 9.12 -24.33 -17.61
CA ASN A 157 10.11 -23.75 -18.54
C ASN A 157 9.85 -22.26 -18.91
N GLU A 158 9.12 -21.49 -18.09
CA GLU A 158 8.89 -20.06 -18.35
C GLU A 158 10.13 -19.26 -17.94
N PRO A 159 10.55 -18.21 -18.66
CA PRO A 159 11.54 -17.27 -18.15
C PRO A 159 11.16 -16.84 -16.73
N ALA A 160 12.08 -17.02 -15.78
CA ALA A 160 11.83 -16.81 -14.37
C ALA A 160 12.65 -15.63 -13.85
N GLY A 161 12.00 -14.80 -13.05
CA GLY A 161 12.66 -13.89 -12.12
C GLY A 161 12.67 -14.49 -10.71
N GLU A 162 13.03 -13.66 -9.74
CA GLU A 162 13.01 -13.98 -8.32
C GLU A 162 12.14 -12.97 -7.56
N ILE A 163 11.97 -13.18 -6.26
CA ILE A 163 11.15 -12.29 -5.42
C ILE A 163 11.64 -10.83 -5.47
N ASP A 164 12.96 -10.65 -5.57
CA ASP A 164 13.60 -9.34 -5.68
C ASP A 164 13.17 -8.58 -6.93
N ASP A 165 12.95 -9.29 -8.03
CA ASP A 165 12.56 -8.67 -9.29
C ASP A 165 11.11 -8.16 -9.22
N VAL A 166 10.23 -8.92 -8.55
CA VAL A 166 8.87 -8.46 -8.26
C VAL A 166 8.89 -7.21 -7.40
N LEU A 167 9.64 -7.23 -6.29
CA LEU A 167 9.72 -6.08 -5.38
C LEU A 167 10.37 -4.86 -6.07
N THR A 168 11.35 -5.09 -6.95
CA THR A 168 11.95 -4.03 -7.77
C THR A 168 10.90 -3.33 -8.62
N PHE A 169 10.07 -4.09 -9.34
CA PHE A 169 8.98 -3.51 -10.14
C PHE A 169 7.91 -2.82 -9.28
N ILE A 170 7.59 -3.34 -8.09
CA ILE A 170 6.66 -2.69 -7.14
C ILE A 170 7.22 -1.33 -6.71
N LEU A 171 8.49 -1.26 -6.28
CA LEU A 171 9.11 -0.01 -5.84
C LEU A 171 9.23 1.01 -6.98
N LEU A 172 9.57 0.57 -8.20
CA LEU A 172 9.51 1.39 -9.41
C LEU A 172 8.10 1.94 -9.65
N SER A 173 7.05 1.12 -9.51
CA SER A 173 5.67 1.59 -9.62
C SER A 173 5.32 2.66 -8.60
N ILE A 174 5.64 2.44 -7.31
CA ILE A 174 5.36 3.38 -6.23
C ILE A 174 6.02 4.73 -6.52
N ALA A 175 7.33 4.75 -6.72
CA ALA A 175 8.08 5.99 -6.90
C ALA A 175 7.73 6.72 -8.21
N VAL A 176 7.52 6.01 -9.33
CA VAL A 176 7.10 6.64 -10.59
C VAL A 176 5.67 7.20 -10.48
N SER A 177 4.74 6.50 -9.81
CA SER A 177 3.38 7.02 -9.59
C SER A 177 3.34 8.26 -8.69
N GLY A 178 4.36 8.45 -7.84
CA GLY A 178 4.56 9.66 -7.06
C GLY A 178 5.01 10.87 -7.89
N SER A 179 5.68 10.63 -9.04
CA SER A 179 6.25 11.67 -9.91
C SER A 179 5.21 12.42 -10.77
N ASP A 180 5.67 13.34 -11.62
CA ASP A 180 4.82 14.06 -12.57
C ASP A 180 4.26 13.15 -13.69
N PHE A 181 5.00 12.09 -14.06
CA PHE A 181 4.62 11.14 -15.11
C PHE A 181 3.95 9.90 -14.51
N LYS A 182 2.83 10.11 -13.79
CA LYS A 182 2.18 9.06 -12.99
C LYS A 182 1.81 7.82 -13.80
N SER A 183 1.33 8.02 -15.02
CA SER A 183 0.89 6.94 -15.91
C SER A 183 2.02 6.01 -16.37
N ASP A 184 3.29 6.45 -16.31
CA ASP A 184 4.43 5.60 -16.66
C ASP A 184 4.64 4.43 -15.67
N CYS A 185 4.03 4.50 -14.48
CA CYS A 185 4.10 3.42 -13.50
C CYS A 185 3.40 2.12 -13.96
N TYR A 186 2.45 2.21 -14.91
CA TYR A 186 1.67 1.06 -15.39
C TYR A 186 2.54 -0.04 -16.00
N LYS A 187 3.63 0.32 -16.68
CA LYS A 187 4.54 -0.65 -17.30
C LYS A 187 5.22 -1.52 -16.22
N TRP A 188 5.65 -0.88 -15.14
CA TRP A 188 6.27 -1.55 -14.00
C TRP A 188 5.22 -2.37 -13.24
N TRP A 189 4.01 -1.83 -13.09
CA TRP A 189 2.91 -2.49 -12.39
C TRP A 189 2.50 -3.79 -13.09
N SER A 190 2.36 -3.74 -14.41
CA SER A 190 2.05 -4.90 -15.25
C SER A 190 3.14 -5.97 -15.18
N LYS A 191 4.42 -5.57 -15.13
CA LYS A 191 5.56 -6.48 -14.94
C LYS A 191 5.55 -7.14 -13.56
N ALA A 192 5.37 -6.34 -12.49
CA ALA A 192 5.27 -6.84 -11.12
C ALA A 192 4.15 -7.88 -10.98
N THR A 193 2.96 -7.55 -11.49
CA THR A 193 1.79 -8.43 -11.39
C THR A 193 2.01 -9.73 -12.14
N ARG A 194 2.38 -9.69 -13.43
CA ARG A 194 2.60 -10.91 -14.22
C ARG A 194 3.69 -11.79 -13.63
N LEU A 195 4.79 -11.20 -13.15
CA LEU A 195 5.87 -11.96 -12.52
C LEU A 195 5.45 -12.57 -11.18
N ALA A 196 4.66 -11.86 -10.37
CA ALA A 196 4.13 -12.41 -9.12
C ALA A 196 3.24 -13.65 -9.37
N PHE A 197 2.38 -13.61 -10.39
CA PHE A 197 1.55 -14.76 -10.77
C PHE A 197 2.35 -15.92 -11.37
N SER A 198 3.36 -15.64 -12.22
CA SER A 198 4.22 -16.71 -12.77
C SER A 198 5.06 -17.39 -11.68
N LEU A 199 5.47 -16.65 -10.64
CA LEU A 199 6.11 -17.19 -9.45
C LEU A 199 5.13 -17.86 -8.46
N GLY A 200 3.83 -17.82 -8.75
CA GLY A 200 2.78 -18.41 -7.92
C GLY A 200 2.65 -17.76 -6.54
N LEU A 201 2.97 -16.47 -6.41
CA LEU A 201 2.90 -15.76 -5.12
C LEU A 201 1.47 -15.72 -4.56
N ASN A 202 0.46 -15.65 -5.45
CA ASN A 202 -0.96 -15.63 -5.09
C ASN A 202 -1.49 -16.99 -4.57
N ARG A 203 -0.67 -18.04 -4.64
CA ARG A 203 -1.01 -19.41 -4.25
C ARG A 203 0.11 -20.05 -3.44
N GLU A 204 0.85 -19.23 -2.70
CA GLU A 204 1.98 -19.67 -1.88
C GLU A 204 1.58 -20.71 -0.83
N ASP A 205 0.31 -20.72 -0.42
CA ASP A 205 -0.25 -21.62 0.59
C ASP A 205 -1.35 -22.54 0.05
N GLU A 206 -1.47 -22.66 -1.29
CA GLU A 206 -2.37 -23.61 -1.95
C GLU A 206 -2.06 -25.04 -1.47
N GLN A 207 -3.09 -25.69 -0.93
CA GLN A 207 -3.01 -27.08 -0.50
C GLN A 207 -3.53 -27.97 -1.63
N CYS A 208 -2.84 -29.07 -1.89
CA CYS A 208 -3.31 -30.02 -2.90
C CYS A 208 -4.58 -30.71 -2.42
N ALA A 209 -5.67 -30.55 -3.17
CA ALA A 209 -6.95 -31.22 -2.94
C ALA A 209 -6.95 -32.73 -3.30
N GLY A 210 -5.78 -33.31 -3.58
CA GLY A 210 -5.66 -34.72 -3.98
C GLY A 210 -6.09 -35.67 -2.86
N PRO A 211 -6.80 -36.77 -3.16
CA PRO A 211 -7.30 -37.71 -2.14
C PRO A 211 -6.18 -38.54 -1.49
N VAL A 212 -4.94 -38.43 -1.96
CA VAL A 212 -3.79 -39.24 -1.52
C VAL A 212 -2.72 -38.33 -0.93
N THR A 213 -2.35 -38.60 0.32
CA THR A 213 -1.22 -37.96 1.02
C THR A 213 -0.10 -39.00 1.19
N PRO A 214 1.14 -38.76 0.70
CA PRO A 214 1.60 -37.59 -0.05
C PRO A 214 1.08 -37.55 -1.50
N CYS A 215 1.05 -36.36 -2.09
CA CYS A 215 0.58 -36.16 -3.47
C CYS A 215 1.42 -36.95 -4.48
N ALA A 216 0.75 -37.65 -5.39
CA ALA A 216 1.38 -38.47 -6.43
C ALA A 216 1.98 -37.65 -7.58
N ASN A 217 1.60 -36.37 -7.74
CA ASN A 217 2.15 -35.51 -8.79
C ASN A 217 3.50 -34.92 -8.32
N PRO A 218 4.64 -35.32 -8.91
CA PRO A 218 5.95 -34.82 -8.52
C PRO A 218 6.15 -33.32 -8.83
N LEU A 219 5.33 -32.75 -9.71
CA LEU A 219 5.31 -31.33 -10.05
C LEU A 219 4.34 -30.52 -9.17
N CYS A 220 3.65 -31.17 -8.23
CA CYS A 220 2.73 -30.48 -7.31
C CYS A 220 3.51 -29.60 -6.32
N SER A 221 3.07 -28.34 -6.19
CA SER A 221 3.57 -27.39 -5.18
C SER A 221 3.52 -27.93 -3.76
N CYS A 222 2.58 -28.82 -3.47
CA CYS A 222 2.41 -29.50 -2.19
C CYS A 222 3.55 -30.46 -1.79
N ARG A 223 4.44 -30.81 -2.75
CA ARG A 223 5.63 -31.63 -2.50
C ARG A 223 6.87 -30.79 -2.21
N LYS A 224 6.79 -29.44 -2.26
CA LYS A 224 7.87 -28.57 -1.77
C LYS A 224 8.21 -29.01 -0.35
N GLU A 225 9.45 -29.42 -0.13
CA GLU A 225 9.90 -29.92 1.17
C GLU A 225 9.55 -28.90 2.24
N GLN A 226 8.71 -29.30 3.20
CA GLN A 226 8.45 -28.52 4.41
C GLN A 226 9.64 -28.67 5.36
N ASP A 227 10.82 -28.28 4.91
CA ASP A 227 11.92 -28.08 5.84
C ASP A 227 11.55 -26.86 6.70
N GLY A 228 11.28 -27.11 7.98
CA GLY A 228 10.91 -26.10 8.97
C GLY A 228 12.07 -25.21 9.39
N SER A 229 13.19 -25.23 8.67
CA SER A 229 14.31 -24.34 8.93
C SER A 229 13.90 -22.88 8.85
N LEU A 230 14.52 -22.06 9.70
CA LEU A 230 14.28 -20.61 9.77
C LEU A 230 14.42 -19.95 8.38
N TYR A 231 15.40 -20.39 7.59
CA TYR A 231 15.63 -19.91 6.23
C TYR A 231 14.41 -20.10 5.31
N ASN A 232 13.81 -21.29 5.32
CA ASN A 232 12.63 -21.57 4.50
C ASN A 232 11.37 -20.85 5.02
N LEU A 233 11.21 -20.75 6.35
CA LEU A 233 10.12 -19.97 6.95
C LEU A 233 10.21 -18.49 6.53
N GLU A 234 11.41 -17.93 6.58
CA GLU A 234 11.68 -16.55 6.19
C GLU A 234 11.38 -16.33 4.70
N LEU A 235 11.91 -17.19 3.81
CA LEU A 235 11.70 -17.09 2.37
C LEU A 235 10.20 -17.17 1.99
N ARG A 236 9.43 -18.05 2.63
CA ARG A 236 7.98 -18.13 2.38
C ARG A 236 7.26 -16.89 2.88
N GLU A 237 7.67 -16.33 4.02
CA GLU A 237 7.07 -15.12 4.54
C GLU A 237 7.40 -13.88 3.70
N GLU A 238 8.62 -13.75 3.18
CA GLU A 238 8.96 -12.70 2.21
C GLU A 238 8.01 -12.77 1.01
N ARG A 239 7.75 -13.98 0.47
CA ARG A 239 6.84 -14.21 -0.67
C ARG A 239 5.42 -13.75 -0.37
N ARG A 240 4.89 -14.07 0.82
CA ARG A 240 3.58 -13.58 1.27
C ARG A 240 3.55 -12.06 1.37
N ARG A 241 4.56 -11.46 1.99
CA ARG A 241 4.64 -10.00 2.19
C ARG A 241 4.74 -9.23 0.88
N VAL A 242 5.51 -9.73 -0.10
CA VAL A 242 5.53 -9.15 -1.46
C VAL A 242 4.17 -9.24 -2.14
N PHE A 243 3.50 -10.40 -2.05
CA PHE A 243 2.16 -10.56 -2.61
C PHE A 243 1.15 -9.60 -1.98
N TRP A 244 1.14 -9.49 -0.65
CA TRP A 244 0.20 -8.63 0.06
C TRP A 244 0.48 -7.15 -0.13
N LEU A 245 1.75 -6.75 -0.34
CA LEU A 245 2.10 -5.39 -0.73
C LEU A 245 1.56 -5.07 -2.14
N LEU A 246 1.72 -6.01 -3.08
CA LEU A 246 1.15 -5.89 -4.42
C LEU A 246 -0.38 -5.85 -4.38
N TYR A 247 -1.03 -6.71 -3.59
CA TYR A 247 -2.48 -6.69 -3.40
C TYR A 247 -2.98 -5.34 -2.88
N ALA A 248 -2.37 -4.80 -1.82
CA ALA A 248 -2.75 -3.52 -1.24
C ALA A 248 -2.59 -2.37 -2.25
N LEU A 249 -1.49 -2.37 -3.00
CA LEU A 249 -1.23 -1.36 -4.02
C LEU A 249 -2.17 -1.47 -5.24
N ASP A 250 -2.63 -2.66 -5.61
CA ASP A 250 -3.61 -2.84 -6.69
C ASP A 250 -4.87 -2.03 -6.42
N ARG A 251 -5.41 -2.09 -5.19
CA ARG A 251 -6.62 -1.34 -4.80
C ARG A 251 -6.34 0.16 -4.67
N HIS A 252 -5.20 0.52 -4.10
CA HIS A 252 -4.80 1.92 -3.98
C HIS A 252 -4.64 2.59 -5.36
N LEU A 253 -3.96 1.94 -6.30
CA LEU A 253 -3.77 2.44 -7.67
C LEU A 253 -5.07 2.39 -8.47
N ALA A 254 -5.91 1.36 -8.29
CA ALA A 254 -7.21 1.28 -8.93
C ALA A 254 -8.15 2.43 -8.53
N LEU A 255 -8.17 2.79 -7.24
CA LEU A 255 -8.83 4.01 -6.79
C LEU A 255 -8.18 5.24 -7.41
N SER A 256 -6.85 5.36 -7.34
CA SER A 256 -6.12 6.55 -7.81
C SER A 256 -6.32 6.81 -9.30
N PHE A 257 -6.39 5.77 -10.12
CA PHE A 257 -6.45 5.87 -11.58
C PHE A 257 -7.78 5.46 -12.20
N ASN A 258 -8.82 5.26 -11.38
CA ASN A 258 -10.16 4.88 -11.84
C ASN A 258 -10.14 3.60 -12.72
N SER A 259 -9.28 2.64 -12.39
CA SER A 259 -9.14 1.37 -13.12
C SER A 259 -9.87 0.23 -12.41
N ALA A 260 -10.08 -0.88 -13.12
CA ALA A 260 -10.51 -2.13 -12.49
C ALA A 260 -9.36 -2.75 -11.69
N LEU A 261 -9.70 -3.67 -10.78
CA LEU A 261 -8.74 -4.47 -10.04
C LEU A 261 -8.03 -5.45 -10.97
N THR A 262 -6.73 -5.66 -10.76
CA THR A 262 -5.95 -6.64 -11.52
C THR A 262 -5.80 -7.96 -10.76
N ILE A 263 -5.92 -7.93 -9.43
CA ILE A 263 -5.79 -9.11 -8.57
C ILE A 263 -7.15 -9.38 -7.91
N PRO A 264 -7.96 -10.33 -8.40
CA PRO A 264 -9.21 -10.71 -7.73
C PRO A 264 -8.97 -11.41 -6.39
N ASP A 265 -9.88 -11.22 -5.43
CA ASP A 265 -9.81 -11.89 -4.13
C ASP A 265 -9.89 -13.41 -4.24
N SER A 266 -10.63 -13.92 -5.25
CA SER A 266 -10.77 -15.35 -5.53
C SER A 266 -9.45 -16.04 -5.91
N TYR A 267 -8.40 -15.29 -6.25
CA TYR A 267 -7.09 -15.84 -6.58
C TYR A 267 -6.13 -15.88 -5.39
N CYS A 268 -6.55 -15.43 -4.21
CA CYS A 268 -5.69 -15.21 -3.05
C CYS A 268 -5.66 -16.46 -2.13
N GLU A 269 -4.89 -17.47 -2.51
CA GLU A 269 -4.60 -18.65 -1.70
C GLU A 269 -3.29 -18.48 -0.92
N VAL A 270 -3.26 -17.42 -0.10
CA VAL A 270 -2.10 -16.99 0.68
C VAL A 270 -2.54 -16.74 2.11
N TYR A 271 -1.76 -17.18 3.10
CA TYR A 271 -1.99 -16.79 4.49
C TYR A 271 -1.81 -15.28 4.66
N SER A 272 -2.59 -14.68 5.55
CA SER A 272 -2.33 -13.32 6.04
C SER A 272 -0.86 -13.16 6.48
N PRO A 273 -0.23 -11.99 6.34
CA PRO A 273 1.13 -11.77 6.84
C PRO A 273 1.24 -12.08 8.34
N LEU A 274 2.40 -12.55 8.78
CA LEU A 274 2.72 -12.61 10.20
C LEU A 274 2.66 -11.20 10.79
N PRO A 275 2.13 -11.03 12.02
CA PRO A 275 2.22 -9.78 12.76
C PRO A 275 3.68 -9.31 12.83
N GLU A 276 3.90 -7.99 12.76
CA GLU A 276 5.25 -7.45 12.58
C GLU A 276 6.19 -7.82 13.73
N ALA A 277 5.67 -7.85 14.96
CA ALA A 277 6.41 -8.26 16.14
C ALA A 277 6.90 -9.73 16.05
N ILE A 278 6.11 -10.61 15.45
CA ILE A 278 6.48 -12.02 15.24
C ILE A 278 7.51 -12.12 14.11
N TRP A 279 7.29 -11.38 13.02
CA TRP A 279 8.20 -11.37 11.88
C TRP A 279 9.62 -10.93 12.25
N GLU A 280 9.76 -9.83 13.01
CA GLU A 280 11.06 -9.33 13.43
C GLU A 280 11.77 -10.25 14.45
N ASN A 281 11.03 -11.15 15.09
CA ASN A 281 11.52 -12.07 16.13
C ASN A 281 11.37 -13.55 15.76
N LEU A 282 11.26 -13.85 14.45
CA LEU A 282 11.03 -15.19 13.93
C LEU A 282 12.11 -16.21 14.36
N ASP A 283 13.33 -15.74 14.62
CA ASP A 283 14.47 -16.53 15.11
C ASP A 283 14.35 -16.94 16.58
N THR A 284 13.58 -16.21 17.37
CA THR A 284 13.47 -16.41 18.83
C THR A 284 12.17 -17.09 19.25
N ILE A 285 11.16 -17.09 18.39
CA ILE A 285 9.84 -17.63 18.70
C ILE A 285 9.77 -19.09 18.26
N PRO A 286 9.43 -20.04 19.16
CA PRO A 286 9.24 -21.43 18.79
C PRO A 286 8.17 -21.59 17.69
N PRO A 287 8.34 -22.51 16.71
CA PRO A 287 7.36 -22.70 15.65
C PRO A 287 5.93 -23.01 16.14
N SER A 288 5.79 -23.63 17.32
CA SER A 288 4.50 -23.92 17.96
C SER A 288 3.77 -22.69 18.51
N GLU A 289 4.49 -21.58 18.70
CA GLU A 289 3.95 -20.31 19.21
C GLU A 289 3.60 -19.33 18.08
N ILE A 290 3.94 -19.67 16.82
CA ILE A 290 3.54 -18.87 15.67
C ILE A 290 2.02 -18.91 15.54
N PRO A 291 1.33 -17.75 15.49
CA PRO A 291 -0.12 -17.70 15.49
C PRO A 291 -0.71 -18.38 14.25
N ALA A 292 -1.86 -19.03 14.44
CA ALA A 292 -2.65 -19.56 13.33
C ALA A 292 -3.12 -18.40 12.43
N ARG A 293 -3.10 -18.64 11.12
CA ARG A 293 -3.41 -17.63 10.11
C ARG A 293 -4.56 -18.09 9.21
N ARG A 294 -5.26 -17.12 8.63
CA ARG A 294 -6.33 -17.37 7.67
C ARG A 294 -5.80 -17.17 6.25
N ILE A 295 -6.29 -17.99 5.33
CA ILE A 295 -6.05 -17.80 3.90
C ILE A 295 -7.02 -16.74 3.38
N GLY A 296 -6.54 -15.90 2.48
CA GLY A 296 -7.31 -14.84 1.85
C GLY A 296 -7.14 -13.47 2.51
N PRO A 297 -7.72 -12.43 1.90
CA PRO A 297 -7.53 -11.06 2.34
C PRO A 297 -8.18 -10.82 3.72
N PRO A 298 -7.43 -10.28 4.70
CA PRO A 298 -8.01 -9.93 6.00
C PRO A 298 -8.94 -8.72 5.87
N THR A 299 -9.94 -8.60 6.74
CA THR A 299 -10.87 -7.45 6.81
C THR A 299 -10.97 -6.82 8.19
N THR A 300 -10.15 -7.29 9.14
CA THR A 300 -10.08 -6.78 10.52
C THR A 300 -8.69 -6.24 10.82
N ALA A 301 -8.62 -5.15 11.58
CA ALA A 301 -7.36 -4.63 12.10
C ALA A 301 -6.79 -5.57 13.17
N SER A 302 -5.47 -5.81 13.16
CA SER A 302 -4.79 -6.67 14.15
C SER A 302 -3.64 -6.00 14.89
N GLY A 303 -3.22 -4.81 14.48
CA GLY A 303 -2.00 -4.16 14.98
C GLY A 303 -1.70 -2.85 14.27
N SER A 304 -0.53 -2.28 14.56
CA SER A 304 -0.11 -0.96 14.05
C SER A 304 0.81 -1.01 12.83
N ALA A 305 1.24 -2.19 12.39
CA ALA A 305 2.07 -2.32 11.19
C ALA A 305 1.24 -2.27 9.91
N PHE A 306 1.87 -1.91 8.78
CA PHE A 306 1.22 -1.72 7.49
C PHE A 306 0.23 -2.84 7.12
N PHE A 307 0.65 -4.10 7.20
CA PHE A 307 -0.21 -5.24 6.87
C PHE A 307 -1.32 -5.52 7.89
N GLU A 308 -1.23 -4.95 9.08
CA GLU A 308 -2.15 -5.21 10.19
C GLU A 308 -3.27 -4.16 10.26
N TYR A 309 -3.01 -2.91 9.85
CA TYR A 309 -4.04 -1.86 9.81
C TYR A 309 -4.49 -1.49 8.38
N PHE A 310 -3.56 -1.42 7.41
CA PHE A 310 -3.86 -0.88 6.08
C PHE A 310 -4.35 -1.95 5.10
N LEU A 311 -3.73 -3.13 5.09
CA LEU A 311 -4.16 -4.22 4.21
C LEU A 311 -5.65 -4.57 4.35
N PRO A 312 -6.25 -4.63 5.57
CA PRO A 312 -7.67 -4.91 5.69
C PRO A 312 -8.58 -3.82 5.11
N LEU A 313 -8.18 -2.55 5.20
CA LEU A 313 -8.88 -1.45 4.52
C LEU A 313 -8.80 -1.61 2.99
N MET A 314 -7.68 -2.11 2.47
CA MET A 314 -7.52 -2.35 1.04
C MET A 314 -8.36 -3.51 0.54
N ALA A 315 -8.57 -4.55 1.35
CA ALA A 315 -9.53 -5.60 1.02
C ALA A 315 -10.95 -5.03 0.84
N ILE A 316 -11.42 -4.26 1.82
CA ILE A 316 -12.75 -3.63 1.77
C ILE A 316 -12.85 -2.62 0.62
N LEU A 317 -11.79 -1.85 0.35
CA LEU A 317 -11.73 -0.95 -0.81
C LEU A 317 -11.90 -1.71 -2.13
N GLY A 318 -11.38 -2.94 -2.23
CA GLY A 318 -11.57 -3.82 -3.38
C GLY A 318 -13.06 -4.06 -3.67
N ASP A 319 -13.83 -4.43 -2.65
CA ASP A 319 -15.28 -4.64 -2.77
C ASP A 319 -16.02 -3.37 -3.22
N ILE A 320 -15.62 -2.20 -2.69
CA ILE A 320 -16.19 -0.91 -3.07
C ILE A 320 -15.89 -0.61 -4.54
N ILE A 321 -14.65 -0.84 -5.00
CA ILE A 321 -14.24 -0.67 -6.40
C ILE A 321 -15.07 -1.57 -7.33
N GLU A 322 -15.31 -2.83 -6.95
CA GLU A 322 -16.13 -3.74 -7.75
C GLU A 322 -17.58 -3.27 -7.88
N VAL A 323 -18.21 -2.85 -6.77
CA VAL A 323 -19.57 -2.28 -6.79
C VAL A 323 -19.61 -1.01 -7.65
N HIS A 324 -18.62 -0.13 -7.52
CA HIS A 324 -18.52 1.10 -8.31
C HIS A 324 -18.44 0.84 -9.82
N HIS A 325 -17.58 -0.09 -10.25
CA HIS A 325 -17.48 -0.45 -11.67
C HIS A 325 -18.70 -1.21 -12.16
N ARG A 326 -19.32 -2.06 -11.33
CA ARG A 326 -20.59 -2.71 -11.66
C ARG A 326 -21.69 -1.68 -11.92
N ARG A 327 -21.85 -0.65 -11.08
CA ARG A 327 -22.81 0.46 -11.27
C ARG A 327 -22.67 1.16 -12.62
N ARG A 328 -21.45 1.14 -13.18
CA ARG A 328 -21.11 1.78 -14.46
C ARG A 328 -21.14 0.83 -15.65
N HIS A 329 -21.37 -0.46 -15.40
CA HIS A 329 -21.37 -1.46 -16.44
C HIS A 329 -22.63 -1.32 -17.32
N PRO A 330 -22.52 -1.30 -18.67
CA PRO A 330 -23.65 -1.03 -19.57
C PRO A 330 -24.85 -1.95 -19.42
N ARG A 331 -24.64 -3.19 -18.97
CA ARG A 331 -25.70 -4.20 -18.80
C ARG A 331 -26.04 -4.52 -17.34
N LEU A 332 -25.14 -4.19 -16.40
CA LEU A 332 -25.27 -4.61 -15.00
C LEU A 332 -25.52 -3.44 -14.04
N GLY A 333 -25.36 -2.20 -14.51
CA GLY A 333 -25.46 -1.00 -13.67
C GLY A 333 -26.87 -0.71 -13.16
N GLY A 334 -27.91 -1.18 -13.85
CA GLY A 334 -29.31 -1.03 -13.41
C GLY A 334 -29.79 -2.12 -12.44
N LEU A 335 -28.95 -3.10 -12.11
CA LEU A 335 -29.30 -4.15 -11.15
C LEU A 335 -29.17 -3.64 -9.72
N ASP A 336 -30.07 -4.07 -8.84
CA ASP A 336 -30.01 -3.73 -7.42
C ASP A 336 -28.69 -4.20 -6.79
N ASP A 337 -28.04 -3.29 -6.06
CA ASP A 337 -26.77 -3.50 -5.37
C ASP A 337 -26.92 -3.40 -3.84
N SER A 338 -28.15 -3.27 -3.33
CA SER A 338 -28.43 -3.06 -1.90
C SER A 338 -27.81 -4.13 -0.99
N HIS A 339 -27.86 -5.41 -1.41
CA HIS A 339 -27.23 -6.49 -0.65
C HIS A 339 -25.70 -6.38 -0.64
N SER A 340 -25.08 -6.10 -1.79
CA SER A 340 -23.63 -5.89 -1.88
C SER A 340 -23.19 -4.72 -1.00
N VAL A 341 -23.93 -3.61 -1.01
CA VAL A 341 -23.67 -2.45 -0.14
C VAL A 341 -23.80 -2.83 1.34
N ALA A 342 -24.83 -3.59 1.72
CA ALA A 342 -25.03 -4.02 3.11
C ALA A 342 -23.90 -4.92 3.62
N VAL A 343 -23.38 -5.83 2.78
CA VAL A 343 -22.21 -6.66 3.12
C VAL A 343 -20.99 -5.79 3.39
N ILE A 344 -20.70 -4.83 2.50
CA ILE A 344 -19.56 -3.92 2.66
C ILE A 344 -19.72 -3.05 3.92
N GLN A 345 -20.92 -2.54 4.19
CA GLN A 345 -21.20 -1.82 5.44
C GLN A 345 -20.89 -2.68 6.68
N GLY A 346 -21.29 -3.95 6.67
CA GLY A 346 -20.95 -4.90 7.73
C GLY A 346 -19.44 -5.10 7.91
N LEU A 347 -18.69 -5.15 6.80
CA LEU A 347 -17.22 -5.23 6.84
C LEU A 347 -16.59 -3.96 7.43
N LEU A 348 -17.06 -2.78 7.03
CA LEU A 348 -16.60 -1.50 7.57
C LEU A 348 -16.85 -1.40 9.09
N SER A 349 -18.05 -1.77 9.56
CA SER A 349 -18.36 -1.81 11.00
C SER A 349 -17.51 -2.84 11.75
N THR A 350 -17.26 -4.00 11.14
CA THR A 350 -16.39 -5.04 11.73
C THR A 350 -14.95 -4.54 11.87
N TYR A 351 -14.44 -3.86 10.83
CA TYR A 351 -13.13 -3.21 10.88
C TYR A 351 -13.08 -2.15 11.98
N GLU A 352 -14.07 -1.26 12.06
CA GLU A 352 -14.18 -0.23 13.08
C GLU A 352 -14.12 -0.80 14.50
N MET A 353 -14.90 -1.85 14.77
CA MET A 353 -14.89 -2.55 16.06
C MET A 353 -13.52 -3.17 16.36
N SER A 354 -12.89 -3.82 15.37
CA SER A 354 -11.56 -4.41 15.55
C SER A 354 -10.49 -3.35 15.81
N LEU A 355 -10.57 -2.20 15.16
CA LEU A 355 -9.65 -1.07 15.35
C LEU A 355 -9.84 -0.44 16.74
N ALA A 356 -11.09 -0.29 17.19
CA ALA A 356 -11.40 0.22 18.52
C ALA A 356 -10.86 -0.70 19.62
N ALA A 357 -10.93 -2.02 19.43
CA ALA A 357 -10.43 -3.04 20.35
C ALA A 357 -8.90 -3.06 20.50
N LEU A 358 -8.14 -2.48 19.55
CA LEU A 358 -6.70 -2.31 19.71
C LEU A 358 -6.43 -1.31 20.83
N SER A 359 -5.87 -1.79 21.95
CA SER A 359 -5.52 -0.94 23.09
C SER A 359 -4.26 -0.14 22.77
N PRO A 360 -4.27 1.21 22.89
CA PRO A 360 -3.05 2.01 22.74
C PRO A 360 -2.13 1.89 23.95
N ASP A 361 -2.71 1.59 25.12
CA ASP A 361 -2.01 1.38 26.38
C ASP A 361 -1.93 -0.12 26.61
N GLY A 362 -0.71 -0.64 26.73
CA GLY A 362 -0.48 -1.99 27.21
C GLY A 362 -0.81 -2.05 28.70
N ASP A 363 -2.09 -2.14 29.05
CA ASP A 363 -2.50 -2.32 30.43
C ASP A 363 -2.20 -3.75 30.89
N ASP A 364 -1.03 -3.89 31.52
CA ASP A 364 -0.65 -4.98 32.42
C ASP A 364 -1.41 -4.87 33.75
N ASN A 365 -2.75 -4.84 33.68
CA ASN A 365 -3.58 -4.96 34.87
C ASN A 365 -4.79 -5.85 34.57
N GLY A 366 -4.60 -7.14 34.84
CA GLY A 366 -5.71 -8.05 34.97
C GLY A 366 -6.73 -7.50 35.95
N THR A 367 -7.99 -7.38 35.52
CA THR A 367 -9.21 -7.87 36.17
C THR A 367 -10.39 -7.34 35.33
N MET A 368 -10.97 -8.18 34.47
CA MET A 368 -12.28 -7.88 33.88
C MET A 368 -13.37 -8.09 34.94
N PRO A 369 -14.28 -7.13 35.22
CA PRO A 369 -15.48 -7.42 35.99
C PRO A 369 -16.51 -8.08 35.07
N LEU A 370 -16.82 -9.35 35.33
CA LEU A 370 -17.96 -10.04 34.74
C LEU A 370 -19.28 -9.36 35.17
N PRO A 371 -20.27 -9.16 34.28
CA PRO A 371 -21.61 -8.78 34.70
C PRO A 371 -22.31 -9.99 35.33
N ILE A 372 -22.60 -9.89 36.63
CA ILE A 372 -23.55 -10.76 37.33
C ILE A 372 -24.95 -10.40 36.83
N HIS A 373 -25.62 -11.33 36.15
CA HIS A 373 -27.06 -11.53 36.33
C HIS A 373 -27.51 -12.92 35.86
N THR A 374 -27.91 -13.73 36.83
CA THR A 374 -28.77 -14.90 36.60
C THR A 374 -30.23 -14.48 36.77
N PRO A 375 -31.16 -15.20 36.12
CA PRO A 375 -32.23 -15.81 36.90
C PRO A 375 -32.33 -17.31 36.65
N LYS A 376 -32.54 -18.05 37.73
CA LYS A 376 -32.79 -19.49 37.78
C LYS A 376 -34.10 -19.84 37.07
N GLY A 377 -34.09 -20.90 36.28
CA GLY A 377 -35.28 -21.60 35.80
C GLY A 377 -34.96 -23.08 35.58
N ILE A 378 -35.61 -23.94 36.36
CA ILE A 378 -35.46 -25.40 36.41
C ILE A 378 -36.33 -26.04 35.31
N ALA A 379 -35.78 -26.93 34.48
CA ALA A 379 -36.47 -28.14 33.99
C ALA A 379 -35.54 -29.10 33.20
N SER A 380 -35.67 -30.37 33.55
CA SER A 380 -35.07 -31.64 33.13
C SER A 380 -35.10 -32.04 31.63
N GLY A 381 -34.01 -32.66 31.16
CA GLY A 381 -34.03 -34.05 30.63
C GLY A 381 -33.92 -34.32 29.11
N MET A 382 -32.70 -34.54 28.58
CA MET A 382 -32.34 -35.60 27.59
C MET A 382 -30.86 -35.50 27.15
N PRO A 383 -30.16 -36.61 26.81
CA PRO A 383 -28.73 -36.59 26.43
C PRO A 383 -28.54 -36.53 24.91
N SER A 384 -27.77 -35.55 24.40
CA SER A 384 -27.31 -35.51 23.00
C SER A 384 -25.82 -35.19 22.92
N ARG A 385 -25.06 -36.13 22.32
CA ARG A 385 -23.73 -36.10 21.66
C ARG A 385 -22.77 -34.90 21.92
N PRO A 386 -21.47 -35.14 22.19
CA PRO A 386 -20.49 -34.08 22.33
C PRO A 386 -20.11 -33.46 20.98
N SER A 387 -20.62 -32.26 20.72
CA SER A 387 -20.09 -31.33 19.72
C SER A 387 -18.87 -30.64 20.34
N ILE A 388 -17.68 -30.91 19.81
CA ILE A 388 -16.44 -30.23 20.22
C ILE A 388 -16.50 -28.80 19.67
N SER A 389 -17.03 -27.87 20.44
CA SER A 389 -16.78 -26.45 20.27
C SER A 389 -15.42 -26.14 20.89
N HIS A 390 -14.39 -26.03 20.05
CA HIS A 390 -13.08 -25.56 20.50
C HIS A 390 -13.18 -24.08 20.92
N PRO A 391 -12.83 -23.74 22.17
CA PRO A 391 -12.63 -22.35 22.56
C PRO A 391 -11.42 -21.79 21.81
N HIS A 392 -11.54 -20.57 21.31
CA HIS A 392 -10.42 -19.77 20.81
C HIS A 392 -9.25 -19.81 21.81
N PRO A 393 -8.04 -20.21 21.41
CA PRO A 393 -6.87 -19.88 22.21
C PRO A 393 -6.60 -18.39 22.02
N SER A 394 -6.95 -17.59 23.03
CA SER A 394 -6.41 -16.23 23.19
C SER A 394 -4.90 -16.33 23.23
N ALA A 395 -4.24 -15.99 22.13
CA ALA A 395 -2.80 -15.81 22.10
C ALA A 395 -2.45 -14.66 23.07
N ALA A 396 -1.51 -14.91 23.97
CA ALA A 396 -0.97 -13.89 24.87
C ALA A 396 -0.43 -12.69 24.06
N PRO A 397 -0.51 -11.45 24.58
CA PRO A 397 -0.04 -10.27 23.87
C PRO A 397 1.50 -10.28 23.83
N TYR A 398 2.07 -10.76 22.72
CA TYR A 398 3.48 -10.56 22.41
C TYR A 398 3.72 -9.07 22.17
N ASN A 399 4.38 -8.41 23.13
CA ASN A 399 4.85 -7.02 23.14
C ASN A 399 3.84 -5.97 22.66
N ALA A 400 3.36 -5.16 23.60
CA ALA A 400 2.63 -3.92 23.30
C ALA A 400 3.40 -3.13 22.24
N GLY A 401 2.83 -3.04 21.04
CA GLY A 401 3.37 -2.20 19.97
C GLY A 401 3.57 -0.78 20.50
N ASP A 402 4.57 -0.08 19.97
CA ASP A 402 4.84 1.32 20.31
C ASP A 402 3.52 2.12 20.39
N PRO A 403 3.12 2.59 21.59
CA PRO A 403 1.85 3.27 21.80
C PRO A 403 1.64 4.46 20.87
N SER A 404 2.74 5.13 20.47
CA SER A 404 2.70 6.25 19.54
C SER A 404 2.34 5.79 18.12
N LYS A 405 2.97 4.71 17.62
CA LYS A 405 2.65 4.10 16.32
C LYS A 405 1.23 3.55 16.30
N MET A 406 0.76 2.95 17.39
CA MET A 406 -0.62 2.48 17.49
C MET A 406 -1.61 3.65 17.38
N ARG A 407 -1.34 4.77 18.06
CA ARG A 407 -2.18 5.98 17.97
C ARG A 407 -2.23 6.54 16.54
N LEU A 408 -1.08 6.59 15.85
CA LEU A 408 -1.01 6.99 14.44
C LEU A 408 -1.82 6.05 13.55
N ALA A 409 -1.57 4.74 13.66
CA ALA A 409 -2.27 3.73 12.88
C ALA A 409 -3.80 3.83 13.08
N LYS A 410 -4.28 4.00 14.32
CA LYS A 410 -5.71 4.21 14.61
C LYS A 410 -6.25 5.47 13.95
N ALA A 411 -5.59 6.62 14.12
CA ALA A 411 -6.07 7.88 13.56
C ALA A 411 -6.16 7.87 12.02
N TYR A 412 -5.11 7.38 11.34
CA TYR A 412 -5.11 7.24 9.89
C TYR A 412 -6.13 6.21 9.40
N SER A 413 -6.29 5.09 10.11
CA SER A 413 -7.28 4.06 9.77
C SER A 413 -8.71 4.57 9.92
N THR A 414 -9.01 5.34 10.97
CA THR A 414 -10.32 5.98 11.16
C THR A 414 -10.64 6.96 10.04
N HIS A 415 -9.66 7.78 9.62
CA HIS A 415 -9.85 8.65 8.47
C HIS A 415 -10.18 7.85 7.20
N ILE A 416 -9.35 6.85 6.86
CA ILE A 416 -9.55 6.04 5.65
C ILE A 416 -10.88 5.30 5.71
N LEU A 417 -11.26 4.73 6.87
CA LEU A 417 -12.54 4.07 7.09
C LEU A 417 -13.72 5.00 6.71
N HIS A 418 -13.72 6.24 7.20
CA HIS A 418 -14.75 7.21 6.80
C HIS A 418 -14.72 7.54 5.32
N VAL A 419 -13.53 7.64 4.70
CA VAL A 419 -13.40 7.82 3.25
C VAL A 419 -13.97 6.62 2.49
N LEU A 420 -13.80 5.38 2.99
CA LEU A 420 -14.42 4.20 2.38
C LEU A 420 -15.95 4.27 2.43
N HIS A 421 -16.54 4.75 3.53
CA HIS A 421 -17.97 5.04 3.58
C HIS A 421 -18.40 6.11 2.56
N VAL A 422 -17.62 7.19 2.43
CA VAL A 422 -17.84 8.24 1.41
C VAL A 422 -17.80 7.63 0.00
N LEU A 423 -16.83 6.76 -0.29
CA LEU A 423 -16.73 6.09 -1.59
C LEU A 423 -17.87 5.10 -1.85
N LEU A 424 -18.36 4.40 -0.82
CA LEU A 424 -19.47 3.44 -0.96
C LEU A 424 -20.79 4.11 -1.33
N HIS A 425 -21.07 5.26 -0.71
CA HIS A 425 -22.34 5.97 -0.82
C HIS A 425 -22.33 7.16 -1.80
N GLY A 426 -21.16 7.74 -2.02
CA GLY A 426 -20.97 8.96 -2.78
C GLY A 426 -20.64 8.76 -4.26
N LYS A 427 -20.75 9.86 -5.01
CA LYS A 427 -20.17 9.96 -6.34
C LYS A 427 -18.65 10.15 -6.20
N TRP A 428 -17.86 9.44 -7.00
CA TRP A 428 -16.39 9.54 -6.95
C TRP A 428 -15.81 10.71 -7.74
N ASP A 429 -16.64 11.42 -8.51
CA ASP A 429 -16.19 12.48 -9.41
C ASP A 429 -16.72 13.83 -8.92
N ALA A 430 -15.80 14.75 -8.62
CA ALA A 430 -16.14 16.06 -8.06
C ALA A 430 -17.06 16.89 -8.98
N ILE A 431 -16.82 16.87 -10.29
CA ILE A 431 -17.66 17.64 -11.23
C ILE A 431 -19.05 17.00 -11.34
N SER A 432 -19.15 15.68 -11.45
CA SER A 432 -20.46 14.99 -11.44
C SER A 432 -21.21 15.15 -10.12
N MET A 433 -20.51 15.48 -9.02
CA MET A 433 -21.11 15.81 -7.74
C MET A 433 -21.64 17.24 -7.69
N LEU A 434 -20.94 18.19 -8.33
CA LEU A 434 -21.37 19.58 -8.47
C LEU A 434 -22.48 19.76 -9.52
N ASP A 435 -22.45 18.96 -10.58
CA ASP A 435 -23.49 18.92 -11.60
C ASP A 435 -24.75 18.22 -11.03
N ASP A 436 -25.76 19.02 -10.70
CA ASP A 436 -27.03 18.62 -10.08
C ASP A 436 -27.98 17.95 -11.08
N GLY A 437 -27.55 16.81 -11.61
CA GLY A 437 -28.26 16.09 -12.68
C GLY A 437 -29.24 15.02 -12.20
N ASP A 438 -29.27 14.71 -10.91
CA ASP A 438 -30.09 13.64 -10.31
C ASP A 438 -30.58 14.01 -8.90
N ASP A 439 -31.60 13.30 -8.39
CA ASP A 439 -32.15 13.53 -7.05
C ASP A 439 -31.22 13.03 -5.90
N TRP A 440 -29.94 12.75 -6.19
CA TRP A 440 -29.00 12.12 -5.24
C TRP A 440 -28.87 12.90 -3.93
N ILE A 441 -28.87 14.23 -3.98
CA ILE A 441 -28.74 15.12 -2.80
C ILE A 441 -29.88 14.90 -1.79
N THR A 442 -31.05 14.45 -2.23
CA THR A 442 -32.19 14.18 -1.33
C THR A 442 -32.22 12.74 -0.80
N SER A 443 -31.29 11.89 -1.25
CA SER A 443 -31.27 10.46 -0.93
C SER A 443 -30.66 10.15 0.43
N LYS A 444 -31.00 9.00 1.01
CA LYS A 444 -30.33 8.48 2.22
C LYS A 444 -28.82 8.33 2.01
N ARG A 445 -28.39 7.89 0.82
CA ARG A 445 -26.96 7.70 0.48
C ARG A 445 -26.18 9.01 0.58
N PHE A 446 -26.78 10.14 0.22
CA PHE A 446 -26.16 11.45 0.39
C PHE A 446 -25.94 11.78 1.87
N ASN A 447 -26.92 11.54 2.74
CA ASN A 447 -26.79 11.80 4.17
C ASN A 447 -25.67 10.97 4.82
N GLU A 448 -25.57 9.68 4.47
CA GLU A 448 -24.47 8.81 4.93
C GLU A 448 -23.11 9.35 4.46
N CYS A 449 -23.00 9.69 3.18
CA CYS A 449 -21.79 10.27 2.58
C CYS A 449 -21.39 11.58 3.27
N ALA A 450 -22.36 12.47 3.51
CA ALA A 450 -22.19 13.76 4.17
C ALA A 450 -21.64 13.61 5.60
N SER A 451 -22.28 12.75 6.39
CA SER A 451 -21.90 12.50 7.78
C SER A 451 -20.47 11.97 7.89
N HIS A 452 -20.11 11.00 7.05
CA HIS A 452 -18.77 10.44 7.05
C HIS A 452 -17.71 11.40 6.52
N ALA A 453 -18.02 12.31 5.60
CA ALA A 453 -17.05 13.31 5.15
C ALA A 453 -16.70 14.35 6.23
N ILE A 454 -17.69 14.77 7.04
CA ILE A 454 -17.44 15.61 8.20
C ILE A 454 -16.58 14.86 9.23
N SER A 455 -16.91 13.60 9.50
CA SER A 455 -16.14 12.74 10.43
C SER A 455 -14.72 12.47 9.92
N ALA A 456 -14.53 12.32 8.61
CA ALA A 456 -13.21 12.20 7.98
C ALA A 456 -12.38 13.47 8.19
N SER A 457 -12.99 14.66 8.09
CA SER A 457 -12.30 15.93 8.36
C SER A 457 -11.94 16.13 9.84
N GLN A 458 -12.79 15.68 10.77
CA GLN A 458 -12.44 15.67 12.20
C GLN A 458 -11.27 14.71 12.49
N SER A 459 -11.26 13.55 11.83
CA SER A 459 -10.13 12.62 11.89
C SER A 459 -8.84 13.26 11.37
N VAL A 460 -8.89 14.07 10.31
CA VAL A 460 -7.74 14.85 9.81
C VAL A 460 -7.22 15.85 10.85
N SER A 461 -8.10 16.53 11.57
CA SER A 461 -7.70 17.43 12.67
C SER A 461 -6.95 16.67 13.78
N THR A 462 -7.44 15.48 14.12
CA THR A 462 -6.76 14.59 15.08
C THR A 462 -5.40 14.16 14.57
N ILE A 463 -5.30 13.74 13.31
CA ILE A 463 -4.03 13.37 12.66
C ILE A 463 -3.04 14.54 12.71
N LEU A 464 -3.43 15.74 12.31
CA LEU A 464 -2.56 16.93 12.32
C LEU A 464 -2.08 17.33 13.74
N THR A 465 -2.77 16.88 14.79
CA THR A 465 -2.37 17.10 16.17
C THR A 465 -1.23 16.15 16.59
N ILE A 466 -1.22 14.92 16.07
CA ILE A 466 -0.26 13.88 16.45
C ILE A 466 0.85 13.62 15.41
N ASP A 467 0.62 14.00 14.15
CA ASP A 467 1.56 13.97 13.02
C ASP A 467 1.41 15.27 12.21
N PRO A 468 1.92 16.41 12.74
CA PRO A 468 1.74 17.72 12.13
C PRO A 468 2.42 17.87 10.76
N GLU A 469 3.36 16.98 10.43
CA GLU A 469 4.09 16.95 9.16
C GLU A 469 3.58 15.84 8.23
N LEU A 470 2.55 15.08 8.61
CA LEU A 470 1.95 13.98 7.83
C LEU A 470 2.99 12.99 7.28
N THR A 471 4.01 12.70 8.06
CA THR A 471 5.15 11.85 7.64
C THR A 471 4.84 10.36 7.72
N PHE A 472 3.86 9.95 8.53
CA PHE A 472 3.56 8.54 8.80
C PHE A 472 3.08 7.77 7.56
N MET A 473 2.31 8.41 6.68
CA MET A 473 1.69 7.77 5.51
C MET A 473 1.62 8.71 4.28
N SER A 474 2.61 9.57 4.11
CA SER A 474 2.57 10.68 3.12
C SER A 474 2.25 10.25 1.68
N TYR A 475 2.81 9.14 1.19
CA TYR A 475 2.53 8.64 -0.17
C TYR A 475 1.06 8.22 -0.36
N LEU A 476 0.50 7.44 0.57
CA LEU A 476 -0.84 6.85 0.40
C LEU A 476 -1.94 7.84 0.78
N PHE A 477 -1.70 8.72 1.76
CA PHE A 477 -2.74 9.53 2.38
C PHE A 477 -3.45 10.49 1.41
N GLY A 478 -2.72 10.99 0.40
CA GLY A 478 -3.20 12.04 -0.49
C GLY A 478 -4.47 11.71 -1.27
N ILE A 479 -4.64 10.45 -1.74
CA ILE A 479 -5.85 10.06 -2.47
C ILE A 479 -7.06 9.98 -1.55
N TYR A 480 -6.89 9.54 -0.29
CA TYR A 480 -7.99 9.42 0.66
C TYR A 480 -8.45 10.80 1.12
N LEU A 481 -7.51 11.72 1.35
CA LEU A 481 -7.81 13.13 1.64
C LEU A 481 -8.59 13.79 0.50
N LEU A 482 -8.18 13.53 -0.74
CA LEU A 482 -8.86 14.03 -1.94
C LEU A 482 -10.29 13.46 -2.08
N GLN A 483 -10.44 12.14 -2.03
CA GLN A 483 -11.74 11.49 -2.23
C GLN A 483 -12.72 11.83 -1.11
N GLY A 484 -12.25 11.93 0.14
CA GLY A 484 -13.07 12.34 1.28
C GLY A 484 -13.57 13.78 1.22
N SER A 485 -12.95 14.64 0.41
CA SER A 485 -13.21 16.09 0.42
C SER A 485 -14.07 16.58 -0.74
N PHE A 486 -14.37 15.75 -1.75
CA PHE A 486 -15.23 16.16 -2.87
C PHE A 486 -16.63 16.62 -2.42
N ILE A 487 -17.22 15.97 -1.42
CA ILE A 487 -18.53 16.39 -0.90
C ILE A 487 -18.46 17.66 -0.06
N LEU A 488 -17.34 17.91 0.62
CA LEU A 488 -17.13 19.19 1.32
C LEU A 488 -17.03 20.35 0.32
N LEU A 489 -16.45 20.10 -0.86
CA LEU A 489 -16.47 21.08 -1.96
C LEU A 489 -17.90 21.38 -2.42
N LEU A 490 -18.76 20.36 -2.56
CA LEU A 490 -20.18 20.55 -2.85
C LEU A 490 -20.87 21.40 -1.78
N PHE A 491 -20.64 21.13 -0.49
CA PHE A 491 -21.23 21.92 0.59
C PHE A 491 -20.77 23.37 0.54
N ALA A 492 -19.47 23.59 0.33
CA ALA A 492 -18.92 24.92 0.19
C ALA A 492 -19.56 25.68 -0.98
N ASP A 493 -19.70 25.05 -2.14
CA ASP A 493 -20.31 25.68 -3.32
C ASP A 493 -21.80 26.01 -3.13
N ARG A 494 -22.52 25.26 -2.28
CA ARG A 494 -23.95 25.47 -1.98
C ARG A 494 -24.24 26.38 -0.79
N MET A 495 -23.25 26.68 0.06
CA MET A 495 -23.40 27.59 1.20
C MET A 495 -24.02 28.97 0.84
N PRO A 496 -23.72 29.61 -0.31
CA PRO A 496 -24.38 30.88 -0.69
C PRO A 496 -25.90 30.79 -0.83
N GLN A 497 -26.42 29.59 -1.14
CA GLN A 497 -27.86 29.34 -1.32
C GLN A 497 -28.54 28.93 0.00
N LEU A 498 -27.81 28.22 0.87
CA LEU A 498 -28.34 27.60 2.10
C LEU A 498 -28.03 28.39 3.38
N GLY A 499 -27.12 29.37 3.31
CA GLY A 499 -26.60 30.12 4.44
C GLY A 499 -25.25 29.60 4.95
N PRO A 500 -24.53 30.40 5.75
CA PRO A 500 -23.23 30.03 6.28
C PRO A 500 -23.34 28.82 7.24
N ASN A 501 -22.38 27.91 7.15
CA ASN A 501 -22.29 26.74 8.03
C ASN A 501 -20.87 26.61 8.59
N GLU A 502 -20.71 26.93 9.88
CA GLU A 502 -19.41 26.90 10.57
C GLU A 502 -18.77 25.51 10.58
N SER A 503 -19.58 24.45 10.72
CA SER A 503 -19.08 23.07 10.73
C SER A 503 -18.46 22.68 9.38
N VAL A 504 -19.08 23.11 8.28
CA VAL A 504 -18.56 22.89 6.92
C VAL A 504 -17.33 23.74 6.68
N ALA A 505 -17.35 25.02 7.09
CA ALA A 505 -16.20 25.91 6.94
C ALA A 505 -14.98 25.35 7.69
N GLN A 506 -15.15 24.92 8.95
CA GLN A 506 -14.09 24.28 9.73
C GLN A 506 -13.61 22.98 9.08
N ALA A 507 -14.54 22.18 8.55
CA ALA A 507 -14.20 20.94 7.87
C ALA A 507 -13.35 21.19 6.62
N CYS A 508 -13.68 22.22 5.82
CA CYS A 508 -12.88 22.66 4.68
C CYS A 508 -11.50 23.15 5.11
N GLU A 509 -11.40 23.98 6.17
CA GLU A 509 -10.10 24.48 6.66
C GLU A 509 -9.16 23.36 7.12
N ASN A 510 -9.69 22.36 7.84
CA ASN A 510 -8.90 21.19 8.25
C ASN A 510 -8.30 20.45 7.04
N ILE A 511 -9.10 20.25 5.99
CA ILE A 511 -8.68 19.57 4.76
C ILE A 511 -7.68 20.43 3.98
N ILE A 512 -7.92 21.73 3.86
CA ILE A 512 -7.01 22.66 3.19
C ILE A 512 -5.64 22.62 3.88
N ARG A 513 -5.61 22.70 5.23
CA ARG A 513 -4.38 22.62 6.02
C ARG A 513 -3.66 21.28 5.80
N ALA A 514 -4.38 20.17 5.79
CA ALA A 514 -3.77 18.86 5.53
C ALA A 514 -3.16 18.78 4.13
N HIS A 515 -3.84 19.29 3.10
CA HIS A 515 -3.26 19.35 1.76
C HIS A 515 -2.02 20.25 1.70
N GLU A 516 -1.97 21.34 2.45
CA GLU A 516 -0.78 22.19 2.55
C GLU A 516 0.42 21.45 3.12
N VAL A 517 0.20 20.73 4.23
CA VAL A 517 1.24 19.90 4.83
C VAL A 517 1.67 18.79 3.87
N CYS A 518 0.73 18.06 3.26
CA CYS A 518 1.05 17.02 2.27
C CYS A 518 1.93 17.57 1.12
N VAL A 519 1.63 18.76 0.61
CA VAL A 519 2.41 19.37 -0.48
C VAL A 519 3.86 19.67 -0.06
N VAL A 520 4.08 20.03 1.21
CA VAL A 520 5.43 20.26 1.75
C VAL A 520 6.16 18.92 1.97
N THR A 521 5.48 17.92 2.50
CA THR A 521 6.07 16.62 2.86
C THR A 521 6.34 15.74 1.64
N LEU A 522 5.40 15.67 0.71
CA LEU A 522 5.50 14.93 -0.55
C LEU A 522 4.69 15.65 -1.63
N SER A 523 5.35 16.61 -2.30
CA SER A 523 4.72 17.45 -3.32
C SER A 523 4.15 16.62 -4.48
N THR A 524 2.83 16.64 -4.63
CA THR A 524 2.14 16.14 -5.83
C THR A 524 1.27 17.23 -6.47
N GLU A 525 1.21 17.27 -7.80
CA GLU A 525 0.50 18.31 -8.54
C GLU A 525 -1.02 18.34 -8.23
N PHE A 526 -1.65 17.16 -8.15
CA PHE A 526 -3.09 17.07 -7.91
C PHE A 526 -3.49 17.65 -6.55
N GLN A 527 -2.66 17.49 -5.51
CA GLN A 527 -2.91 18.08 -4.19
C GLN A 527 -2.81 19.60 -4.23
N LYS A 528 -1.83 20.15 -4.97
CA LYS A 528 -1.70 21.61 -5.16
C LYS A 528 -2.93 22.19 -5.88
N ASN A 529 -3.35 21.53 -6.95
CA ASN A 529 -4.51 21.93 -7.74
C ASN A 529 -5.78 21.88 -6.91
N PHE A 530 -6.03 20.78 -6.19
CA PHE A 530 -7.23 20.63 -5.37
C PHE A 530 -7.29 21.61 -4.19
N ARG A 531 -6.18 21.79 -3.45
CA ARG A 531 -6.07 22.83 -2.40
C ARG A 531 -6.49 24.19 -2.92
N THR A 532 -6.00 24.57 -4.10
CA THR A 532 -6.31 25.86 -4.72
C THR A 532 -7.80 25.98 -5.03
N VAL A 533 -8.41 24.93 -5.58
CA VAL A 533 -9.86 24.86 -5.85
C VAL A 533 -10.69 25.02 -4.57
N LEU A 534 -10.38 24.24 -3.53
CA LEU A 534 -11.16 24.23 -2.29
C LEU A 534 -11.03 25.57 -1.56
N ARG A 535 -9.81 26.13 -1.45
CA ARG A 535 -9.57 27.43 -0.85
C ARG A 535 -10.25 28.57 -1.60
N SER A 536 -10.15 28.58 -2.93
CA SER A 536 -10.85 29.57 -3.76
C SER A 536 -12.36 29.49 -3.53
N THR A 537 -12.92 28.28 -3.48
CA THR A 537 -14.36 28.09 -3.22
C THR A 537 -14.76 28.63 -1.85
N LEU A 538 -14.01 28.29 -0.80
CA LEU A 538 -14.33 28.73 0.57
C LEU A 538 -14.24 30.26 0.70
N TYR A 539 -13.21 30.89 0.13
CA TYR A 539 -13.06 32.35 0.17
C TYR A 539 -14.13 33.08 -0.64
N SER A 540 -14.52 32.58 -1.82
CA SER A 540 -15.63 33.19 -2.59
C SER A 540 -16.95 33.18 -1.81
N VAL A 541 -17.13 32.21 -0.91
CA VAL A 541 -18.35 32.05 -0.10
C VAL A 541 -18.32 32.88 1.18
N GLN A 542 -17.14 33.01 1.80
CA GLN A 542 -16.95 33.81 3.02
C GLN A 542 -16.79 35.31 2.74
N GLY A 543 -16.29 35.69 1.56
CA GLY A 543 -16.18 37.08 1.12
C GLY A 543 -17.51 37.63 0.59
N ALA A 544 -17.83 38.89 0.87
CA ALA A 544 -19.02 39.59 0.37
C ALA A 544 -18.95 39.96 -1.14
N GLY A 545 -18.26 39.15 -1.95
CA GLY A 545 -17.98 39.44 -3.37
C GLY A 545 -18.86 38.61 -4.30
N THR A 546 -19.31 39.22 -5.40
CA THR A 546 -19.99 38.54 -6.50
C THR A 546 -19.15 37.37 -7.00
N THR A 547 -19.73 36.17 -7.10
CA THR A 547 -19.08 34.97 -7.64
C THR A 547 -18.45 35.29 -9.00
N ASN A 548 -17.13 35.38 -9.06
CA ASN A 548 -16.42 35.68 -10.28
C ASN A 548 -16.55 34.47 -11.24
N TRP A 549 -17.27 34.65 -12.35
CA TRP A 549 -17.51 33.59 -13.32
C TRP A 549 -16.21 32.98 -13.86
N ASP A 550 -15.14 33.77 -13.97
CA ASP A 550 -13.82 33.29 -14.39
C ASP A 550 -13.14 32.40 -13.35
N GLU A 551 -13.34 32.67 -12.05
CA GLU A 551 -12.86 31.81 -10.97
C GLU A 551 -13.62 30.49 -10.94
N HIS A 552 -14.95 30.51 -11.08
CA HIS A 552 -15.75 29.29 -11.20
C HIS A 552 -15.31 28.44 -12.41
N ARG A 553 -15.04 29.07 -13.56
CA ARG A 553 -14.52 28.38 -14.75
C ARG A 553 -13.13 27.79 -14.50
N SER A 554 -12.26 28.52 -13.81
CA SER A 554 -10.91 28.06 -13.46
C SER A 554 -10.93 26.88 -12.50
N ARG A 555 -11.81 26.92 -11.49
CA ARG A 555 -12.07 25.80 -10.57
C ARG A 555 -12.50 24.55 -11.33
N ARG A 556 -13.47 24.68 -12.24
CA ARG A 556 -13.91 23.56 -13.09
C ARG A 556 -12.82 23.02 -14.00
N ARG A 557 -11.96 23.87 -14.58
CA ARG A 557 -10.81 23.42 -15.39
C ARG A 557 -9.82 22.60 -14.56
N ALA A 558 -9.47 23.07 -13.37
CA ALA A 558 -8.57 22.33 -12.48
C ALA A 558 -9.14 20.95 -12.09
N LEU A 559 -10.43 20.88 -11.73
CA LEU A 559 -11.10 19.61 -11.46
C LEU A 559 -11.21 18.71 -12.70
N SER A 560 -11.29 19.29 -13.91
CA SER A 560 -11.42 18.51 -15.13
C SER A 560 -10.18 17.70 -15.52
N LEU A 561 -9.02 18.03 -14.94
CA LEU A 561 -7.79 17.27 -15.10
C LEU A 561 -7.91 15.86 -14.49
N TYR A 562 -8.66 15.73 -13.39
CA TYR A 562 -8.76 14.47 -12.65
C TYR A 562 -10.22 14.03 -12.55
N ARG A 563 -10.59 13.03 -13.36
CA ARG A 563 -11.97 12.58 -13.48
C ARG A 563 -12.10 11.10 -13.11
N TRP A 564 -13.11 10.80 -12.32
CA TRP A 564 -13.54 9.43 -12.00
C TRP A 564 -14.84 9.12 -12.72
N THR A 565 -14.96 9.45 -14.00
CA THR A 565 -16.10 9.10 -14.84
C THR A 565 -15.77 7.93 -15.78
N LYS A 566 -16.74 7.45 -16.55
CA LYS A 566 -16.52 6.39 -17.54
C LYS A 566 -15.49 6.84 -18.59
N GLY A 567 -14.44 6.05 -18.76
CA GLY A 567 -13.37 6.31 -19.74
C GLY A 567 -12.28 7.28 -19.28
N ALA A 568 -12.45 7.93 -18.12
CA ALA A 568 -11.41 8.75 -17.51
C ALA A 568 -10.46 7.92 -16.65
N LYS A 569 -9.26 8.47 -16.38
CA LYS A 569 -8.14 7.77 -15.75
C LYS A 569 -7.78 8.27 -14.34
N GLY A 570 -8.71 8.94 -13.65
CA GLY A 570 -8.45 9.49 -12.31
C GLY A 570 -7.25 10.44 -12.33
N LEU A 571 -6.22 10.11 -11.55
CA LEU A 571 -4.96 10.85 -11.46
C LEU A 571 -3.91 10.52 -12.55
N ALA A 572 -4.14 9.50 -13.39
CA ALA A 572 -3.21 9.12 -14.45
C ALA A 572 -3.44 9.96 -15.71
N LEU A 573 -2.81 11.13 -15.75
CA LEU A 573 -2.73 12.01 -16.92
C LEU A 573 -1.91 11.39 -18.07
#